data_AF-A0A1Y2RF77-F1
#
_entry.id   AF-A0A1Y2RF77-F1
#
_cell.length_a   1.000
_cell.length_b   1.000
_cell.length_c   1.000
_cell.angle_alpha   90.00
_cell.angle_beta   90.00
_cell.angle_gamma   90.00
#
_symmetry.space_group_name_H-M   'P 1'
#
loop_
_entity.id
_entity.type
_entity.pdbx_description
1 polymer ?
#
loop_
_entity_poly.entity_id
_entity_poly.type
_entity_poly.pdbx_seq_one_letter_code
_entity_poly.pdbx_strand_id
1 'polypeptide(L)'
;MAQPYYLTWYKDLIKTQPPGYKFSYSDRLNTKDWKIFRDMIVERDHMACKQCGIGIFRKLTDTEYQTAINLIEIHRITNPDILLFTSQDIASAEINNPELADKMREMKVKNNSPQLTGYKAQEPKPILEVHHKAYIYHALPWNYPEEWLETLCDVCHHKKHFGEGEVLPVMPKTYKDRSRQVEVRLDPCIRCEGKGYILEYKHFQRGVCFDCGGQGGIVD
;
A
#
# COMPACT_ATOMS: atom_id res chain seq x y z
N MET A 1 -7.65 10.93 23.82
CA MET A 1 -6.76 10.42 22.75
C MET A 1 -7.52 10.48 21.44
N ALA A 2 -7.02 11.20 20.43
CA ALA A 2 -7.71 11.28 19.12
C ALA A 2 -7.66 9.91 18.43
N GLN A 3 -8.80 9.40 18.01
CA GLN A 3 -8.84 8.14 17.24
C GLN A 3 -8.15 8.33 15.89
N PRO A 4 -7.35 7.36 15.43
CA PRO A 4 -6.67 7.48 14.15
C PRO A 4 -7.66 7.33 12.99
N TYR A 5 -7.50 8.17 11.97
CA TYR A 5 -8.47 8.32 10.88
C TYR A 5 -8.71 7.08 10.02
N TYR A 6 -7.80 6.11 10.04
CA TYR A 6 -7.93 4.88 9.27
C TYR A 6 -9.09 3.98 9.71
N LEU A 7 -9.74 4.28 10.83
CA LEU A 7 -10.95 3.59 11.29
C LEU A 7 -12.24 4.40 11.01
N THR A 8 -12.13 5.60 10.45
CA THR A 8 -13.25 6.53 10.28
C THR A 8 -13.66 6.68 8.82
N TRP A 9 -14.96 6.69 8.58
CA TRP A 9 -15.53 7.03 7.27
C TRP A 9 -15.39 8.53 7.03
N TYR A 10 -15.12 8.94 5.80
CA TYR A 10 -14.95 10.34 5.42
C TYR A 10 -16.17 11.19 5.78
N LYS A 11 -17.38 10.66 5.57
CA LYS A 11 -18.64 11.34 5.93
C LYS A 11 -18.73 11.64 7.43
N ASP A 12 -18.17 10.78 8.28
CA ASP A 12 -18.19 10.95 9.73
C ASP A 12 -17.04 11.85 10.17
N LEU A 13 -15.90 11.74 9.50
CA LEU A 13 -14.76 12.62 9.67
C LEU A 13 -15.13 14.10 9.45
N ILE A 14 -15.88 14.42 8.38
CA ILE A 14 -16.36 15.79 8.11
C ILE A 14 -17.21 16.33 9.27
N LYS A 15 -18.09 15.51 9.86
CA LYS A 15 -18.98 15.93 10.96
C LYS A 15 -18.22 16.31 12.23
N THR A 16 -17.01 15.80 12.41
CA THR A 16 -16.18 16.09 13.59
C THR A 16 -15.44 17.42 13.50
N GLN A 17 -15.47 18.09 12.35
CA GLN A 17 -14.69 19.30 12.08
C GLN A 17 -15.62 20.52 11.93
N PRO A 18 -15.12 21.73 12.22
CA PRO A 18 -15.90 22.94 12.03
C PRO A 18 -16.27 23.17 10.55
N PRO A 19 -17.38 23.88 10.28
CA PRO A 19 -17.73 24.27 8.91
C PRO A 19 -16.58 24.99 8.21
N GLY A 20 -16.28 24.60 6.97
CA GLY A 20 -15.19 25.17 6.18
C GLY A 20 -13.81 24.54 6.41
N TYR A 21 -13.68 23.56 7.30
CA TYR A 21 -12.43 22.81 7.45
C TYR A 21 -12.04 22.08 6.16
N LYS A 22 -10.81 22.31 5.68
CA LYS A 22 -10.28 21.68 4.46
C LYS A 22 -9.40 20.49 4.83
N PHE A 23 -9.85 19.28 4.49
CA PHE A 23 -9.03 18.07 4.56
C PHE A 23 -8.00 18.05 3.43
N SER A 24 -6.75 17.70 3.75
CA SER A 24 -5.75 17.47 2.71
C SER A 24 -6.11 16.27 1.84
N TYR A 25 -5.42 16.12 0.71
CA TYR A 25 -5.47 14.87 -0.03
C TYR A 25 -5.00 13.68 0.83
N SER A 26 -3.91 13.86 1.58
CA SER A 26 -3.39 12.84 2.51
C SER A 26 -4.40 12.42 3.59
N ASP A 27 -5.17 13.35 4.16
CA ASP A 27 -6.22 12.99 5.13
C ASP A 27 -7.29 12.08 4.51
N ARG A 28 -7.64 12.32 3.24
CA ARG A 28 -8.59 11.49 2.49
C ARG A 28 -8.02 10.09 2.25
N LEU A 29 -6.73 9.96 1.96
CA LEU A 29 -6.06 8.65 1.82
C LEU A 29 -5.96 7.89 3.17
N ASN A 30 -6.23 8.56 4.29
CA ASN A 30 -6.24 7.93 5.60
C ASN A 30 -7.65 7.53 6.06
N THR A 31 -8.69 7.60 5.22
CA THR A 31 -10.05 7.18 5.59
C THR A 31 -10.32 5.71 5.31
N LYS A 32 -11.38 5.18 5.93
CA LYS A 32 -11.88 3.83 5.64
C LYS A 32 -12.35 3.69 4.19
N ASP A 33 -12.95 4.73 3.61
CA ASP A 33 -13.39 4.76 2.21
C ASP A 33 -12.23 4.48 1.26
N TRP A 34 -11.11 5.19 1.45
CA TRP A 34 -9.94 4.97 0.61
C TRP A 34 -9.34 3.58 0.79
N LYS A 35 -9.26 3.05 2.02
CA LYS A 35 -8.70 1.72 2.24
C LYS A 35 -9.50 0.63 1.52
N ILE A 36 -10.83 0.64 1.67
CA ILE A 36 -11.71 -0.31 0.99
C ILE A 36 -11.56 -0.18 -0.53
N PHE A 37 -11.59 1.05 -1.04
CA PHE A 37 -11.45 1.29 -2.47
C PHE A 37 -10.08 0.88 -3.01
N ARG A 38 -9.00 1.19 -2.29
CA ARG A 38 -7.63 0.78 -2.61
C ARG A 38 -7.54 -0.74 -2.70
N ASP A 39 -8.04 -1.43 -1.68
CA ASP A 39 -7.95 -2.90 -1.62
C ASP A 39 -8.71 -3.55 -2.79
N MET A 40 -9.88 -3.02 -3.15
CA MET A 40 -10.63 -3.45 -4.35
C MET A 40 -9.81 -3.31 -5.64
N ILE A 41 -9.12 -2.19 -5.85
CA ILE A 41 -8.28 -1.97 -7.04
C ILE A 41 -7.05 -2.88 -7.04
N VAL A 42 -6.41 -3.07 -5.89
CA VAL A 42 -5.24 -3.95 -5.74
C VAL A 42 -5.63 -5.42 -5.98
N GLU A 43 -6.80 -5.85 -5.51
CA GLU A 43 -7.34 -7.19 -5.77
C GLU A 43 -7.67 -7.40 -7.25
N ARG A 44 -8.33 -6.42 -7.90
CA ARG A 44 -8.59 -6.41 -9.35
C ARG A 44 -7.31 -6.59 -10.15
N ASP A 45 -6.22 -5.95 -9.71
CA ASP A 45 -4.91 -6.01 -10.35
C ASP A 45 -4.05 -7.20 -9.90
N HIS A 46 -4.67 -8.20 -9.28
CA HIS A 46 -4.05 -9.46 -8.84
C HIS A 46 -2.90 -9.27 -7.84
N MET A 47 -3.01 -8.27 -6.96
CA MET A 47 -2.02 -8.01 -5.90
C MET A 47 -0.61 -7.79 -6.47
N ALA A 48 -0.52 -7.22 -7.67
CA ALA A 48 0.74 -7.01 -8.39
C ALA A 48 0.79 -5.65 -9.09
N CYS A 49 2.00 -5.12 -9.23
CA CYS A 49 2.25 -3.92 -10.00
C CYS A 49 1.92 -4.18 -11.49
N LYS A 50 1.06 -3.35 -12.08
CA LYS A 50 0.70 -3.42 -13.50
C LYS A 50 1.85 -3.07 -14.45
N GLN A 51 2.90 -2.43 -13.94
CA GLN A 51 4.07 -2.04 -14.72
C GLN A 51 5.19 -3.09 -14.69
N CYS A 52 5.61 -3.54 -13.50
CA CYS A 52 6.75 -4.47 -13.37
C CYS A 52 6.34 -5.91 -13.05
N GLY A 53 5.07 -6.17 -12.75
CA GLY A 53 4.57 -7.50 -12.37
C GLY A 53 4.94 -7.96 -10.96
N ILE A 54 5.80 -7.22 -10.24
CA ILE A 54 6.17 -7.56 -8.86
C ILE A 54 4.94 -7.35 -7.97
N GLY A 55 4.56 -8.40 -7.24
CA GLY A 55 3.43 -8.41 -6.32
C GLY A 55 3.80 -8.85 -4.91
N ILE A 56 2.79 -8.90 -4.04
CA ILE A 56 2.95 -9.24 -2.62
C ILE A 56 3.27 -10.74 -2.43
N PHE A 57 3.12 -11.54 -3.50
CA PHE A 57 3.42 -12.97 -3.57
C PHE A 57 4.26 -13.29 -4.81
N ARG A 58 5.45 -13.89 -4.63
CA ARG A 58 6.25 -14.49 -5.73
C ARG A 58 6.16 -16.02 -5.65
N LYS A 59 5.89 -16.68 -6.76
CA LYS A 59 5.98 -18.15 -6.87
C LYS A 59 7.45 -18.55 -7.04
N LEU A 60 7.98 -19.45 -6.21
CA LEU A 60 9.34 -19.97 -6.40
C LEU A 60 9.38 -20.95 -7.57
N THR A 61 10.55 -21.08 -8.20
CA THR A 61 10.89 -22.19 -9.08
C THR A 61 11.10 -23.47 -8.26
N ASP A 62 10.99 -24.63 -8.90
CA ASP A 62 11.21 -25.92 -8.24
C ASP A 62 12.61 -26.02 -7.62
N THR A 63 13.62 -25.46 -8.27
CA THR A 63 15.00 -25.44 -7.76
C THR A 63 15.11 -24.60 -6.48
N GLU A 64 14.54 -23.40 -6.47
CA GLU A 64 14.55 -22.51 -5.29
C GLU A 64 13.76 -23.11 -4.12
N TYR A 65 12.70 -23.87 -4.42
CA TYR A 65 11.97 -24.64 -3.42
C TYR A 65 12.86 -25.70 -2.76
N GLN A 66 13.53 -26.53 -3.56
CA GLN A 66 14.40 -27.59 -3.04
C GLN A 66 15.57 -27.04 -2.25
N THR A 67 16.18 -25.93 -2.70
CA THR A 67 17.23 -25.24 -1.94
C THR A 67 16.73 -24.76 -0.58
N ALA A 68 15.53 -24.18 -0.50
CA ALA A 68 14.95 -23.73 0.76
C ALA A 68 14.66 -24.90 1.73
N ILE A 69 14.16 -26.02 1.22
CA ILE A 69 13.94 -27.25 2.02
C ILE A 69 15.26 -27.77 2.59
N ASN A 70 16.30 -27.85 1.76
CA ASN A 70 17.62 -28.31 2.21
C ASN A 70 18.21 -27.41 3.30
N LEU A 71 18.03 -26.09 3.19
CA LEU A 71 18.47 -25.14 4.22
C LEU A 71 17.73 -25.30 5.55
N ILE A 72 16.42 -25.58 5.52
CA ILE A 72 15.64 -25.86 6.73
C ILE A 72 16.13 -27.14 7.40
N GLU A 73 16.41 -28.18 6.61
CA GLU A 73 16.92 -29.44 7.16
C GLU A 73 18.32 -29.26 7.76
N ILE A 74 19.21 -28.50 7.10
CA ILE A 74 20.50 -28.10 7.67
C ILE A 74 20.31 -27.31 8.96
N HIS A 75 19.33 -26.40 9.03
CA HIS A 75 19.05 -25.62 10.23
C HIS A 75 18.55 -26.50 11.39
N ARG A 76 17.70 -27.50 11.12
CA ARG A 76 17.26 -28.49 12.11
C ARG A 76 18.42 -29.30 12.67
N ILE A 77 19.37 -29.68 11.82
CA ILE A 77 20.57 -30.42 12.22
C ILE A 77 21.50 -29.54 13.07
N THR A 78 21.65 -28.27 12.70
CA THR A 78 22.60 -27.35 13.35
C THR A 78 22.05 -26.66 14.60
N ASN A 79 20.72 -26.51 14.72
CA ASN A 79 20.03 -25.83 15.82
C ASN A 79 18.78 -26.62 16.24
N PRO A 80 18.94 -27.76 16.93
CA PRO A 80 17.83 -28.66 17.26
C PRO A 80 16.78 -28.03 18.21
N ASP A 81 17.14 -26.98 18.94
CA ASP A 81 16.25 -26.27 19.86
C ASP A 81 15.28 -25.28 19.15
N ILE A 82 15.49 -25.01 17.86
CA ILE A 82 14.63 -24.12 17.07
C ILE A 82 13.60 -24.97 16.32
N LEU A 83 12.36 -24.96 16.83
CA LEU A 83 11.24 -25.66 16.21
C LEU A 83 10.74 -24.93 14.95
N LEU A 84 11.29 -25.31 13.80
CA LEU A 84 10.80 -24.93 12.47
C LEU A 84 9.91 -26.03 11.89
N PHE A 85 8.65 -25.66 11.63
CA PHE A 85 7.65 -26.56 11.05
C PHE A 85 7.19 -26.07 9.68
N THR A 86 7.11 -26.98 8.72
CA THR A 86 6.54 -26.75 7.40
C THR A 86 5.00 -26.85 7.45
N SER A 87 4.31 -26.39 6.39
CA SER A 87 2.87 -26.64 6.26
C SER A 87 2.53 -28.13 6.16
N GLN A 88 3.44 -28.95 5.62
CA GLN A 88 3.26 -30.41 5.59
C GLN A 88 3.37 -31.04 6.98
N ASP A 89 4.25 -30.51 7.83
CA ASP A 89 4.39 -31.00 9.21
C ASP A 89 3.10 -30.75 10.02
N ILE A 90 2.48 -29.58 9.83
CA ILE A 90 1.20 -29.24 10.46
C ILE A 90 0.07 -30.11 9.90
N ALA A 91 -0.02 -30.27 8.57
CA ALA A 91 -1.04 -31.12 7.94
C ALA A 91 -0.90 -32.61 8.35
N SER A 92 0.32 -33.09 8.53
CA SER A 92 0.59 -34.43 9.07
C SER A 92 0.21 -34.54 10.55
N ALA A 93 0.49 -33.50 11.34
CA ALA A 93 0.10 -33.45 12.75
C ALA A 93 -1.43 -33.34 12.93
N GLU A 94 -2.16 -32.67 12.04
CA GLU A 94 -3.63 -32.60 12.09
C GLU A 94 -4.27 -33.99 12.01
N ILE A 95 -3.66 -34.91 11.27
CA ILE A 95 -4.14 -36.28 11.10
C ILE A 95 -3.71 -37.15 12.29
N ASN A 96 -2.46 -37.01 12.74
CA ASN A 96 -1.83 -37.96 13.66
C ASN A 96 -1.81 -37.50 15.12
N ASN A 97 -1.88 -36.20 15.38
CA ASN A 97 -1.84 -35.58 16.70
C ASN A 97 -2.47 -34.17 16.72
N PRO A 98 -3.80 -34.06 16.79
CA PRO A 98 -4.52 -32.78 16.71
C PRO A 98 -4.14 -31.78 17.81
N GLU A 99 -3.85 -32.26 19.03
CA GLU A 99 -3.43 -31.40 20.14
C GLU A 99 -2.05 -30.77 19.88
N LEU A 100 -1.15 -31.51 19.23
CA LEU A 100 0.12 -30.98 18.76
C LEU A 100 -0.07 -29.95 17.64
N ALA A 101 -0.98 -30.20 16.69
CA ALA A 101 -1.30 -29.25 15.63
C ALA A 101 -1.83 -27.91 16.19
N ASP A 102 -2.68 -27.95 17.22
CA ASP A 102 -3.19 -26.75 17.90
C ASP A 102 -2.09 -26.00 18.64
N LYS A 103 -1.21 -26.70 19.37
CA LYS A 103 0.00 -26.10 19.99
C LYS A 103 0.93 -25.46 18.95
N MET A 104 1.11 -26.10 17.80
CA MET A 104 1.87 -25.55 16.67
C MET A 104 1.22 -24.27 16.12
N ARG A 105 -0.12 -24.20 16.05
CA ARG A 105 -0.85 -22.97 15.67
C ARG A 105 -0.74 -21.87 16.72
N GLU A 106 -0.76 -22.18 18.00
CA GLU A 106 -0.61 -21.17 19.05
C GLU A 106 0.80 -20.57 19.08
N MET A 107 1.84 -21.41 18.94
CA MET A 107 3.23 -20.96 18.81
C MET A 107 3.44 -20.09 17.56
N LYS A 108 2.72 -20.38 16.47
CA LYS A 108 2.64 -19.58 15.23
C LYS A 108 2.22 -18.13 15.46
N VAL A 109 1.29 -17.91 16.39
CA VAL A 109 0.68 -16.59 16.65
C VAL A 109 1.55 -15.77 17.60
N LYS A 110 2.19 -16.41 18.59
CA LYS A 110 2.93 -15.70 19.64
C LYS A 110 4.33 -15.25 19.23
N ASN A 111 5.03 -16.01 18.39
CA ASN A 111 6.45 -15.76 18.12
C ASN A 111 6.72 -14.98 16.83
N ASN A 112 5.68 -14.57 16.09
CA ASN A 112 5.83 -14.11 14.70
C ASN A 112 6.71 -15.09 13.87
N SER A 113 6.73 -16.37 14.27
CA SER A 113 7.58 -17.37 13.65
C SER A 113 7.20 -17.48 12.18
N PRO A 114 8.19 -17.47 11.26
CA PRO A 114 7.92 -17.51 9.83
C PRO A 114 7.04 -18.70 9.51
N GLN A 115 5.80 -18.43 9.09
CA GLN A 115 4.98 -19.49 8.53
C GLN A 115 5.59 -19.87 7.18
N LEU A 116 5.92 -21.13 6.98
CA LEU A 116 5.95 -21.72 5.64
C LEU A 116 4.50 -21.92 5.13
N THR A 117 3.65 -20.90 5.23
CA THR A 117 2.42 -20.81 4.44
C THR A 117 2.81 -20.25 3.07
N GLY A 118 3.52 -21.09 2.32
CA GLY A 118 4.18 -20.70 1.08
C GLY A 118 5.44 -19.86 1.31
N TYR A 119 6.55 -20.38 0.79
CA TYR A 119 7.47 -19.60 -0.05
C TYR A 119 7.69 -18.12 0.34
N LYS A 120 8.67 -17.83 1.20
CA LYS A 120 9.23 -16.47 1.29
C LYS A 120 10.74 -16.54 1.44
N ALA A 121 11.45 -16.40 0.32
CA ALA A 121 12.67 -15.63 0.34
C ALA A 121 12.26 -14.20 0.77
N GLN A 122 12.85 -13.68 1.85
CA GLN A 122 12.61 -12.30 2.27
C GLN A 122 13.30 -11.35 1.27
N GLU A 123 12.68 -11.13 0.12
CA GLU A 123 12.82 -9.84 -0.54
C GLU A 123 11.79 -8.88 0.07
N PRO A 124 12.12 -7.59 0.24
CA PRO A 124 11.17 -6.62 0.77
C PRO A 124 9.94 -6.60 -0.15
N LYS A 125 8.79 -6.93 0.42
CA LYS A 125 7.52 -6.87 -0.30
C LYS A 125 7.34 -5.44 -0.84
N PRO A 126 7.07 -5.26 -2.14
CA PRO A 126 6.82 -3.92 -2.67
C PRO A 126 5.59 -3.33 -1.99
N ILE A 127 5.63 -2.03 -1.70
CA ILE A 127 4.45 -1.31 -1.25
C ILE A 127 3.60 -1.06 -2.50
N LEU A 128 2.42 -1.68 -2.57
CA LEU A 128 1.49 -1.45 -3.66
C LEU A 128 0.62 -0.23 -3.38
N GLU A 129 0.49 0.64 -4.36
CA GLU A 129 -0.27 1.89 -4.31
C GLU A 129 -1.20 1.99 -5.52
N VAL A 130 -2.34 2.63 -5.34
CA VAL A 130 -3.25 2.94 -6.45
C VAL A 130 -2.77 4.24 -7.08
N HIS A 131 -2.42 4.16 -8.35
CA HIS A 131 -2.03 5.28 -9.18
C HIS A 131 -3.25 5.80 -9.96
N HIS A 132 -3.49 7.11 -9.88
CA HIS A 132 -4.48 7.82 -10.70
C HIS A 132 -3.83 8.27 -12.01
N LYS A 133 -4.29 7.72 -13.15
CA LYS A 133 -3.79 8.08 -14.49
C LYS A 133 -4.10 9.53 -14.88
N ALA A 134 -5.15 10.09 -14.28
CA ALA A 134 -5.57 11.47 -14.42
C ALA A 134 -6.38 11.88 -13.18
N TYR A 135 -6.41 13.18 -12.89
CA TYR A 135 -7.13 13.73 -11.75
C TYR A 135 -8.37 14.50 -12.20
N ILE A 136 -9.39 14.50 -11.36
CA ILE A 136 -10.54 15.40 -11.47
C ILE A 136 -10.42 16.41 -10.33
N TYR A 137 -10.49 17.69 -10.66
CA TYR A 137 -10.30 18.77 -9.70
C TYR A 137 -11.30 18.64 -8.54
N HIS A 138 -10.79 18.70 -7.31
CA HIS A 138 -11.53 18.47 -6.06
C HIS A 138 -12.23 17.11 -5.87
N ALA A 139 -12.02 16.13 -6.75
CA ALA A 139 -12.59 14.80 -6.55
C ALA A 139 -11.97 14.08 -5.34
N LEU A 140 -12.77 13.20 -4.72
CA LEU A 140 -12.29 12.30 -3.68
C LEU A 140 -11.47 11.16 -4.31
N PRO A 141 -10.44 10.62 -3.61
CA PRO A 141 -9.59 9.56 -4.14
C PRO A 141 -10.34 8.33 -4.66
N TRP A 142 -11.48 7.99 -4.05
CA TRP A 142 -12.35 6.85 -4.41
C TRP A 142 -13.48 7.19 -5.39
N ASN A 143 -13.56 8.43 -5.87
CA ASN A 143 -14.58 8.87 -6.83
C ASN A 143 -14.07 8.86 -8.29
N TYR A 144 -13.27 7.85 -8.64
CA TYR A 144 -12.72 7.69 -9.98
C TYR A 144 -13.24 6.41 -10.64
N PRO A 145 -13.47 6.42 -11.96
CA PRO A 145 -13.70 5.18 -12.70
C PRO A 145 -12.51 4.24 -12.57
N GLU A 146 -12.77 2.93 -12.44
CA GLU A 146 -11.73 1.92 -12.25
C GLU A 146 -10.67 1.94 -13.37
N GLU A 147 -11.07 2.18 -14.61
CA GLU A 147 -10.18 2.18 -15.76
C GLU A 147 -9.15 3.33 -15.74
N TRP A 148 -9.38 4.35 -14.89
CA TRP A 148 -8.46 5.47 -14.64
C TRP A 148 -7.45 5.16 -13.54
N LEU A 149 -7.51 3.95 -12.97
CA LEU A 149 -6.72 3.53 -11.83
C LEU A 149 -5.91 2.29 -12.20
N GLU A 150 -4.72 2.20 -11.64
CA GLU A 150 -3.89 1.01 -11.74
C GLU A 150 -3.06 0.84 -10.47
N THR A 151 -2.78 -0.40 -10.13
CA THR A 151 -1.91 -0.74 -9.01
C THR A 151 -0.46 -0.71 -9.47
N LEU A 152 0.36 0.10 -8.82
CA LEU A 152 1.81 0.17 -9.04
C LEU A 152 2.55 -0.11 -7.73
N CYS A 153 3.78 -0.64 -7.81
CA CYS A 153 4.66 -0.56 -6.65
C CYS A 153 5.14 0.88 -6.45
N ASP A 154 5.52 1.23 -5.23
CA ASP A 154 6.11 2.52 -4.84
C ASP A 154 7.22 2.99 -5.81
N VAL A 155 8.10 2.08 -6.25
CA VAL A 155 9.14 2.41 -7.22
C VAL A 155 8.55 2.81 -8.58
N CYS A 156 7.65 2.00 -9.14
CA CYS A 156 7.01 2.31 -10.42
C CYS A 156 6.09 3.52 -10.33
N HIS A 157 5.42 3.69 -9.19
CA HIS A 157 4.56 4.82 -8.90
C HIS A 157 5.35 6.13 -8.88
N HIS A 158 6.50 6.13 -8.18
CA HIS A 158 7.41 7.27 -8.17
C HIS A 158 7.92 7.59 -9.59
N LYS A 159 8.34 6.59 -10.36
CA LYS A 159 8.76 6.79 -11.76
C LYS A 159 7.69 7.42 -12.65
N LYS A 160 6.40 7.14 -12.42
CA LYS A 160 5.30 7.78 -13.17
C LYS A 160 5.18 9.27 -12.87
N HIS A 161 5.50 9.67 -11.64
CA HIS A 161 5.42 11.06 -11.22
C HIS A 161 6.70 11.85 -11.43
N PHE A 162 7.88 11.22 -11.55
CA PHE A 162 9.17 11.91 -11.63
C PHE A 162 10.00 11.55 -12.86
N GLY A 163 9.51 10.67 -13.75
CA GLY A 163 10.31 10.17 -14.86
C GLY A 163 11.56 9.39 -14.39
N GLU A 164 12.35 8.88 -15.34
CA GLU A 164 13.66 8.31 -15.00
C GLU A 164 14.72 9.42 -14.97
N GLY A 165 15.08 9.85 -13.77
CA GLY A 165 16.16 10.83 -13.57
C GLY A 165 15.76 12.30 -13.70
N GLU A 166 14.45 12.63 -13.70
CA GLU A 166 14.04 14.04 -13.65
C GLU A 166 14.02 14.57 -12.22
N VAL A 167 14.33 15.86 -12.09
CA VAL A 167 14.41 16.56 -10.81
C VAL A 167 13.07 17.19 -10.41
N LEU A 168 12.11 17.24 -11.34
CA LEU A 168 10.81 17.88 -11.14
C LEU A 168 9.67 16.89 -11.38
N PRO A 169 8.62 16.91 -10.54
CA PRO A 169 7.47 16.04 -10.72
C PRO A 169 6.64 16.44 -11.94
N VAL A 170 6.27 15.46 -12.75
CA VAL A 170 5.27 15.57 -13.82
C VAL A 170 3.88 15.51 -13.19
N MET A 171 3.14 16.60 -13.30
CA MET A 171 1.75 16.63 -12.85
C MET A 171 0.89 15.77 -13.77
N PRO A 172 0.10 14.85 -13.23
CA PRO A 172 -0.87 14.11 -14.01
C PRO A 172 -1.93 15.07 -14.55
N LYS A 173 -2.42 14.80 -15.77
CA LYS A 173 -3.46 15.61 -16.40
C LYS A 173 -4.65 15.74 -15.44
N THR A 174 -5.04 16.98 -15.18
CA THR A 174 -6.15 17.29 -14.29
C THR A 174 -7.30 17.89 -15.09
N TYR A 175 -8.52 17.44 -14.87
CA TYR A 175 -9.69 17.92 -15.57
C TYR A 175 -10.71 18.52 -14.60
N LYS A 176 -11.53 19.45 -15.08
CA LYS A 176 -12.59 20.06 -14.27
C LYS A 176 -13.63 19.03 -13.80
N ASP A 177 -13.92 18.06 -14.67
CA ASP A 177 -14.91 17.03 -14.44
C ASP A 177 -14.60 15.77 -15.29
N ARG A 178 -15.48 14.76 -15.18
CA ARG A 178 -15.34 13.46 -15.84
C ARG A 178 -15.43 13.51 -17.37
N SER A 179 -15.93 14.60 -17.97
CA SER A 179 -16.02 14.75 -19.43
C SER A 179 -14.64 14.85 -20.09
N ARG A 180 -13.62 15.27 -19.34
CA ARG A 180 -12.25 15.56 -19.83
C ARG A 180 -12.19 16.61 -20.95
N GLN A 181 -13.22 17.45 -21.08
CA GLN A 181 -13.25 18.50 -22.09
C GLN A 181 -12.44 19.74 -21.70
N VAL A 182 -12.32 20.00 -20.38
CA VAL A 182 -11.61 21.16 -19.84
C VAL A 182 -10.48 20.68 -18.93
N GLU A 183 -9.26 20.84 -19.41
CA GLU A 183 -8.04 20.59 -18.65
C GLU A 183 -7.76 21.77 -17.70
N VAL A 184 -7.44 21.47 -16.45
CA VAL A 184 -7.00 22.41 -15.43
C VAL A 184 -5.48 22.30 -15.38
N ARG A 185 -4.78 23.37 -15.75
CA ARG A 185 -3.32 23.43 -15.62
C ARG A 185 -2.98 23.63 -14.16
N LEU A 186 -2.22 22.69 -13.62
CA LEU A 186 -1.68 22.74 -12.27
C LEU A 186 -0.17 22.63 -12.39
N ASP A 187 0.54 23.62 -11.88
CA ASP A 187 1.97 23.51 -11.70
C ASP A 187 2.27 22.78 -10.40
N PRO A 188 3.24 21.85 -10.38
CA PRO A 188 3.59 21.16 -9.17
C PRO A 188 4.07 22.16 -8.11
N CYS A 189 3.52 22.04 -6.91
CA CYS A 189 3.97 22.85 -5.78
C CYS A 189 5.42 22.50 -5.44
N ILE A 190 6.34 23.44 -5.69
CA ILE A 190 7.77 23.28 -5.45
C ILE A 190 8.05 22.88 -4.01
N ARG A 191 7.30 23.43 -3.05
CA ARG A 191 7.53 23.19 -1.61
C ARG A 191 7.24 21.77 -1.15
N CYS A 192 6.27 21.09 -1.76
CA CYS A 192 5.93 19.71 -1.40
C CYS A 192 6.19 18.72 -2.54
N GLU A 193 6.82 19.16 -3.62
CA GLU A 193 7.14 18.34 -4.79
C GLU A 193 5.91 17.58 -5.32
N GLY A 194 4.75 18.26 -5.40
CA GLY A 194 3.53 17.62 -5.86
C GLY A 194 2.78 16.77 -4.82
N LYS A 195 3.35 16.49 -3.64
CA LYS A 195 2.79 15.55 -2.65
C LYS A 195 1.58 16.12 -1.89
N GLY A 196 1.46 17.43 -1.79
CA GLY A 196 0.49 18.12 -0.94
C GLY A 196 0.72 17.93 0.57
N TYR A 197 1.80 17.26 0.95
CA TYR A 197 2.11 16.89 2.33
C TYR A 197 3.61 16.98 2.59
N ILE A 198 3.98 17.43 3.79
CA ILE A 198 5.36 17.57 4.26
C ILE A 198 5.46 16.86 5.62
N LEU A 199 6.27 15.80 5.69
CA LEU A 199 6.34 14.90 6.84
C LEU A 199 6.84 15.59 8.11
N GLU A 200 7.76 16.53 7.95
CA GLU A 200 8.33 17.34 9.02
C GLU A 200 7.23 18.11 9.77
N TYR A 201 6.20 18.56 9.05
CA TYR A 201 5.07 19.29 9.62
C TYR A 201 3.91 18.41 10.06
N LYS A 202 4.06 17.07 10.12
CA LYS A 202 2.97 16.14 10.51
C LYS A 202 2.26 16.50 11.83
N HIS A 203 2.96 17.18 12.74
CA HIS A 203 2.45 17.58 14.04
C HIS A 203 1.63 18.89 14.01
N PHE A 204 1.71 19.67 12.93
CA PHE A 204 1.04 20.95 12.76
C PHE A 204 0.18 20.95 11.49
N GLN A 205 -1.13 21.16 11.65
CA GLN A 205 -2.13 20.95 10.60
C GLN A 205 -1.93 19.62 9.83
N ARG A 206 -1.47 18.56 10.52
CA ARG A 206 -1.23 17.24 9.92
C ARG A 206 -0.34 17.24 8.70
N GLY A 207 0.67 18.11 8.64
CA GLY A 207 1.64 18.11 7.55
C GLY A 207 1.09 18.58 6.21
N VAL A 208 -0.11 19.19 6.17
CA VAL A 208 -0.61 19.86 4.96
C VAL A 208 0.45 20.86 4.46
N CYS A 209 0.81 20.78 3.18
CA CYS A 209 1.65 21.81 2.57
C CYS A 209 0.86 23.13 2.49
N PHE A 210 1.31 24.16 3.20
CA PHE A 210 0.62 25.45 3.29
C PHE A 210 0.58 26.20 1.95
N ASP A 211 1.63 26.09 1.15
CA ASP A 211 1.73 26.80 -0.14
C ASP A 211 0.65 26.34 -1.14
N CYS A 212 0.36 25.03 -1.19
CA CYS A 212 -0.69 24.50 -2.07
C CYS A 212 -1.99 24.15 -1.34
N GLY A 213 -2.08 24.42 -0.04
CA GLY A 213 -3.21 24.00 0.80
C GLY A 213 -3.49 22.49 0.76
N GLY A 214 -2.47 21.67 0.53
CA GLY A 214 -2.58 20.22 0.46
C GLY A 214 -3.05 19.62 -0.86
N GLN A 215 -3.08 20.41 -1.95
CA GLN A 215 -3.46 19.94 -3.28
C GLN A 215 -2.30 19.34 -4.08
N GLY A 216 -1.06 19.63 -3.71
CA GLY A 216 0.12 19.19 -4.47
C GLY A 216 0.41 20.04 -5.70
N GLY A 217 -0.60 20.61 -6.33
CA GLY A 217 -0.46 21.59 -7.43
C GLY A 217 -0.97 22.99 -7.05
N ILE A 218 -0.47 24.00 -7.76
CA ILE A 218 -0.93 25.39 -7.72
C ILE A 218 -1.56 25.70 -9.08
N VAL A 219 -2.72 26.35 -9.08
CA VAL A 219 -3.31 26.89 -10.31
C VAL A 219 -2.57 28.19 -10.60
N ASP A 220 -2.02 28.30 -11.80
CA ASP A 220 -1.44 29.54 -12.33
C ASP A 220 -2.47 30.69 -12.33
#